data_AF-A0A925E271-F1
#
_entry.id   AF-A0A925E271-F1
#
_cell.length_a   1.000
_cell.length_b   1.000
_cell.length_c   1.000
_cell.angle_alpha   90.00
_cell.angle_beta   90.00
_cell.angle_gamma   90.00
#
_symmetry.space_group_name_H-M   'P 1'
#
loop_
_entity.id
_entity.type
_entity.pdbx_description
1 polymer ?
#
loop_
_entity_poly.entity_id
_entity_poly.type
_entity_poly.pdbx_seq_one_letter_code
_entity_poly.pdbx_strand_id
1 'polypeptide(L)' 'SRRNRQDQPIILQYLASKFTAGKVYNESEVNIILKQNHTFEDWALLRRELFERGYINRSTNGAEYWLTGETKLY' A
#
# COMPACT_ATOMS: atom_id res chain seq x y z
N SER A 1 25.74 -0.57 -4.78
CA SER A 1 25.68 -1.05 -3.39
C SER A 1 24.52 -2.02 -3.26
N ARG A 2 24.77 -3.31 -2.95
CA ARG A 2 23.76 -4.41 -2.91
C ARG A 2 23.16 -4.59 -1.51
N ARG A 3 22.90 -3.51 -0.80
CA ARG A 3 21.99 -3.50 0.36
C ARG A 3 20.67 -2.93 -0.15
N ASN A 4 19.52 -3.42 0.33
CA ASN A 4 18.15 -2.90 0.06
C ASN A 4 17.26 -3.64 -0.96
N ARG A 5 17.57 -4.87 -1.42
CA ARG A 5 16.53 -5.72 -2.09
C ARG A 5 15.84 -6.69 -1.13
N GLN A 6 16.46 -7.03 -0.01
CA GLN A 6 15.92 -8.00 0.96
C GLN A 6 15.03 -7.35 2.03
N ASP A 7 15.22 -6.06 2.34
CA ASP A 7 14.43 -5.35 3.37
C ASP A 7 13.14 -4.70 2.83
N GLN A 8 13.09 -4.42 1.52
CA GLN A 8 11.90 -3.91 0.83
C GLN A 8 10.62 -4.72 1.11
N PRO A 9 10.60 -6.07 1.06
CA PRO A 9 9.40 -6.83 1.35
C PRO A 9 8.91 -6.67 2.81
N ILE A 10 9.81 -6.51 3.78
CA ILE A 10 9.44 -6.38 5.21
C ILE A 10 8.73 -5.05 5.45
N ILE A 11 9.25 -3.97 4.88
CA ILE A 11 8.64 -2.63 5.01
C ILE A 11 7.25 -2.61 4.35
N LEU A 12 7.12 -3.19 3.16
CA LEU A 12 5.85 -3.24 2.45
C LEU A 12 4.82 -4.11 3.18
N GLN A 13 5.25 -5.24 3.77
CA GLN A 13 4.37 -6.06 4.61
C GLN A 13 3.93 -5.30 5.88
N TYR A 14 4.83 -4.57 6.53
CA TYR A 14 4.50 -3.72 7.68
C TYR A 14 3.50 -2.61 7.31
N LEU A 15 3.67 -1.97 6.15
CA LEU A 15 2.73 -0.96 5.68
C LEU A 15 1.37 -1.58 5.33
N ALA A 16 1.37 -2.74 4.66
CA ALA A 16 0.16 -3.49 4.35
C ALA A 16 -0.61 -3.87 5.63
N SER A 17 0.08 -4.20 6.72
CA SER A 17 -0.56 -4.53 8.00
C SER A 17 -1.26 -3.35 8.69
N LYS A 18 -1.09 -2.11 8.18
CA LYS A 18 -1.80 -0.93 8.68
C LYS A 18 -3.18 -0.74 8.04
N PHE A 19 -3.43 -1.44 6.94
CA PHE A 19 -4.74 -1.44 6.32
C PHE A 19 -5.64 -2.45 7.02
N THR A 20 -6.93 -2.12 7.10
CA THR A 20 -7.96 -2.95 7.70
C THR A 20 -8.62 -3.79 6.62
N ALA A 21 -8.77 -5.09 6.87
CA ALA A 21 -9.48 -5.99 5.96
C ALA A 21 -10.95 -5.56 5.78
N GLY A 22 -11.46 -5.68 4.56
CA GLY A 22 -12.83 -5.26 4.20
C GLY A 22 -13.04 -3.74 4.11
N LYS A 23 -12.04 -2.90 4.43
CA LYS A 23 -12.14 -1.45 4.28
C LYS A 23 -11.57 -0.99 2.94
N VAL A 24 -12.34 -0.15 2.25
CA VAL A 24 -11.87 0.62 1.11
C VAL A 24 -11.39 1.98 1.60
N TYR A 25 -10.20 2.37 1.15
CA TYR A 25 -9.55 3.63 1.47
C TYR A 25 -9.50 4.50 0.22
N ASN A 26 -9.76 5.79 0.36
CA ASN A 26 -9.45 6.73 -0.72
C ASN A 26 -7.95 7.06 -0.75
N GLU A 27 -7.49 7.66 -1.86
CA GLU A 27 -6.10 8.10 -2.01
C GLU A 27 -5.58 8.93 -0.82
N SER A 28 -6.38 9.87 -0.30
CA SER A 28 -5.98 10.73 0.81
C SER A 28 -5.79 9.93 2.11
N GLU A 29 -6.68 8.98 2.41
CA GLU A 29 -6.55 8.09 3.57
C GLU A 29 -5.29 7.21 3.45
N VAL A 30 -5.03 6.64 2.27
CA VAL A 30 -3.81 5.87 2.02
C VAL A 30 -2.57 6.74 2.23
N ASN A 31 -2.58 7.97 1.68
CA ASN A 31 -1.47 8.90 1.85
C ASN A 31 -1.22 9.23 3.33
N ILE A 32 -2.28 9.38 4.14
CA ILE A 32 -2.15 9.61 5.59
C ILE A 32 -1.54 8.38 6.28
N ILE A 33 -2.04 7.18 6.01
CA ILE A 33 -1.53 5.93 6.60
C ILE A 33 -0.04 5.78 6.28
N LEU A 34 0.34 6.00 5.02
CA LEU A 34 1.73 5.89 4.59
C LEU A 34 2.60 6.95 5.30
N LYS A 35 2.22 8.23 5.25
CA LYS A 35 2.95 9.32 5.91
C LYS A 35 3.14 9.12 7.41
N GLN A 36 2.20 8.46 8.09
CA GLN A 36 2.30 8.16 9.52
C GLN A 36 3.23 6.99 9.84
N ASN A 37 3.43 6.07 8.89
CA ASN A 37 4.13 4.81 9.12
C ASN A 37 5.50 4.72 8.44
N HIS A 38 5.89 5.71 7.62
CA HIS A 38 7.23 5.80 7.04
C HIS A 38 7.78 7.23 7.08
N THR A 39 9.11 7.34 7.08
CA THR A 39 9.84 8.62 6.92
C THR A 39 10.29 8.88 5.48
N PHE A 40 10.02 7.93 4.57
CA PHE A 40 10.37 8.06 3.15
C PHE A 40 9.55 9.17 2.48
N GLU A 41 10.14 10.07 1.72
CA GLU A 41 9.39 11.23 1.18
C GLU A 41 8.54 10.90 -0.06
N ASP A 42 8.63 9.68 -0.59
CA ASP A 42 7.89 9.26 -1.78
C ASP A 42 6.86 8.15 -1.46
N TRP A 43 5.73 8.58 -0.90
CA TRP A 43 4.57 7.71 -0.64
C TRP A 43 3.89 7.23 -1.94
N ALA A 44 4.07 7.92 -3.07
CA ALA A 44 3.53 7.48 -4.35
C ALA A 44 4.24 6.21 -4.83
N LEU A 45 5.57 6.14 -4.68
CA LEU A 45 6.35 4.93 -4.93
C LEU A 45 5.90 3.78 -4.02
N LEU A 46 5.66 4.02 -2.73
CA LEU A 46 5.19 2.98 -1.81
C LEU A 46 3.81 2.44 -2.18
N ARG A 47 2.86 3.30 -2.58
CA ARG A 47 1.56 2.85 -3.09
C ARG A 47 1.71 1.96 -4.31
N ARG A 48 2.60 2.35 -5.23
CA ARG A 48 2.88 1.58 -6.44
C ARG A 48 3.51 0.23 -6.10
N GLU A 49 4.50 0.17 -5.23
CA GLU A 49 5.13 -1.08 -4.79
C GLU A 49 4.16 -2.00 -4.04
N LEU A 50 3.30 -1.45 -3.17
CA LEU A 50 2.26 -2.22 -2.48
C LEU A 50 1.28 -2.86 -3.47
N PHE A 51 0.92 -2.13 -4.53
CA PHE A 51 0.07 -2.64 -5.61
C PHE A 51 0.79 -3.65 -6.50
N GLU A 52 1.99 -3.34 -7.00
CA GLU A 52 2.76 -4.21 -7.89
C GLU A 52 3.14 -5.54 -7.24
N ARG A 53 3.32 -5.56 -5.92
CA ARG A 53 3.56 -6.79 -5.14
C ARG A 53 2.29 -7.50 -4.68
N GLY A 54 1.13 -6.93 -4.96
CA GLY A 54 -0.17 -7.53 -4.63
C GLY A 54 -0.52 -7.50 -3.15
N TYR A 55 -0.03 -6.54 -2.35
CA TYR A 55 -0.50 -6.34 -0.97
C TYR A 55 -1.82 -5.58 -0.91
N ILE A 56 -2.00 -4.62 -1.81
CA ILE A 56 -3.24 -3.86 -1.97
C ILE A 56 -3.67 -3.89 -3.43
N ASN A 57 -4.97 -3.80 -3.66
CA ASN A 57 -5.56 -3.47 -4.94
C ASN A 57 -5.90 -1.98 -4.99
N ARG A 58 -6.10 -1.47 -6.21
CA ARG A 58 -6.57 -0.12 -6.46
C ARG A 58 -7.64 -0.11 -7.54
N SER A 59 -8.53 0.87 -7.49
CA SER A 59 -9.48 1.12 -8.58
C SER A 59 -8.75 1.54 -9.86
N THR A 60 -9.37 1.33 -11.02
CA THR A 60 -8.81 1.70 -12.33
C THR A 60 -8.52 3.19 -12.45
N ASN A 61 -9.28 4.03 -11.76
CA ASN A 61 -9.06 5.48 -11.66
C ASN A 61 -8.06 5.89 -10.57
N GLY A 62 -7.53 4.95 -9.78
CA GLY A 62 -6.56 5.21 -8.71
C GLY A 62 -7.11 5.94 -7.48
N ALA A 63 -8.42 6.15 -7.41
CA ALA A 63 -9.07 6.88 -6.33
C ALA A 63 -9.26 6.05 -5.05
N GLU A 64 -9.34 4.72 -5.19
CA GLU A 64 -9.65 3.79 -4.11
C GLU A 64 -8.60 2.68 -4.01
N TYR A 65 -8.36 2.21 -2.78
CA TYR A 65 -7.40 1.16 -2.45
C TYR A 65 -7.98 0.23 -1.38
N TRP A 66 -7.62 -1.05 -1.41
CA TRP A 66 -8.06 -2.05 -0.42
C TRP A 66 -7.06 -3.20 -0.34
N LEU A 67 -7.08 -3.98 0.74
CA LEU A 67 -6.19 -5.14 0.88
C LEU A 67 -6.47 -6.22 -0.18
N THR A 68 -5.42 -6.82 -0.73
CA THR A 68 -5.53 -7.94 -1.66
C THR A 68 -6.05 -9.19 -0.94
N GLY A 69 -6.94 -9.94 -1.58
CA GLY A 69 -7.68 -11.05 -0.98
C GLY A 69 -9.12 -10.69 -0.66
N GLU A 70 -9.41 -9.40 -0.52
CA GLU A 70 -10.77 -8.88 -0.42
C GLU A 70 -11.26 -8.50 -1.83
N THR A 71 -12.26 -9.22 -2.31
CA THR A 71 -12.86 -8.98 -3.62
C THR A 71 -13.79 -7.77 -3.51
N LYS A 72 -13.60 -6.75 -4.37
CA LYS A 72 -14.70 -5.83 -4.72
C LYS A 72 -15.74 -6.69 -5.44
N LEU A 73 -16.73 -7.18 -4.69
CA LEU A 73 -17.94 -7.74 -5.27
C LEU A 73 -18.66 -6.57 -5.95
N TYR A 74 -18.52 -6.48 -7.27
CA TYR A 74 -19.36 -5.62 -8.11
C TYR A 74 -20.74 -6.24 -8.28
#